data_AF-A0A378JEW7-F1
#
_entry.id   AF-A0A378JEW7-F1
#
_cell.length_a   1.000
_cell.length_b   1.000
_cell.length_c   1.000
_cell.angle_alpha   90.00
_cell.angle_beta   90.00
_cell.angle_gamma   90.00
#
_symmetry.space_group_name_H-M   'P 1'
#
loop_
_entity.id
_entity.type
_entity.pdbx_description
1 polymer ?
#
loop_
_entity_poly.entity_id
_entity_poly.type
_entity_poly.pdbx_seq_one_letter_code
_entity_poly.pdbx_strand_id
1 'polypeptide(L)'
;MSSQLQLFSNLEPMLLQYKNTNAQTRKTLLLDVITTVQKLSGEITSTNEAKEHYKVLSYAATLINYADALNRMEHQQFFDILIDFYKMDLDDELQDWFEFGSPGQMRLKKPISAYTPEIWKKFRTAQKAHLKKINKEDDFDLDQLDINHPPVNQLYPIQIQMLGKLFNESVDRISINAKGQIRFAKRFGFYLLPGGGMVEMSHSTKANNLEHKMLEEHLEEEHANLYIKAAPLYNELDKAVFDKRLLETLDSKQAQSLPNEFRINLKEIAGDEDTNAARLHHLVDAIDAQKEKEQNDSVKKSLVELRALIQVQTFELTPLFTEAFEYIKTNAKRVDIQQYLDTRAAGGFQMSHTFIITQPLEKWFKEKFKGVDGEFGDDISGSETEKLTLLECIAKFRTIKFSHLLIGLAAYNEFLDNNSLQIDSVWDNGQFDAARKAIVSEAAKLLH
;
A
#
# COMPACT_ATOMS: atom_id res chain seq x y z
N MET A 1 15.98 26.34 0.62
CA MET A 1 16.26 24.91 0.41
C MET A 1 15.18 24.14 1.13
N SER A 2 14.25 23.50 0.41
CA SER A 2 13.12 22.83 1.05
C SER A 2 13.64 21.68 1.91
N SER A 3 13.22 21.65 3.17
CA SER A 3 13.45 20.61 4.18
C SER A 3 12.74 19.29 3.82
N GLN A 4 12.88 18.83 2.58
CA GLN A 4 12.53 17.48 2.15
C GLN A 4 13.55 16.50 2.76
N LEU A 5 13.49 16.41 4.08
CA LEU A 5 13.69 15.25 4.92
C LEU A 5 14.19 14.02 4.14
N GLN A 6 15.49 13.76 4.24
CA GLN A 6 16.12 12.44 4.09
C GLN A 6 15.57 11.49 5.17
N LEU A 7 14.25 11.28 5.21
CA LEU A 7 13.66 10.26 6.05
C LEU A 7 14.12 8.92 5.49
N PHE A 8 14.66 8.07 6.36
CA PHE A 8 15.01 6.67 6.06
C PHE A 8 16.30 6.42 5.26
N SER A 9 17.10 7.44 4.92
CA SER A 9 18.41 7.24 4.26
C SER A 9 19.37 6.36 5.07
N ASN A 10 19.26 6.40 6.40
CA ASN A 10 20.09 5.56 7.29
C ASN A 10 19.57 4.12 7.45
N LEU A 11 18.37 3.81 6.95
CA LEU A 11 17.76 2.49 7.09
C LEU A 11 18.36 1.48 6.11
N GLU A 12 18.62 1.88 4.87
CA GLU A 12 19.23 1.01 3.85
C GLU A 12 20.58 0.47 4.26
N PRO A 13 21.55 1.32 4.64
CA PRO A 13 22.88 0.82 5.00
C PRO A 13 22.80 -0.13 6.19
N MET A 14 21.91 0.12 7.15
CA MET A 14 21.69 -0.74 8.31
C MET A 14 21.16 -2.12 7.91
N LEU A 15 20.15 -2.19 7.03
CA LEU A 15 19.57 -3.46 6.57
C LEU A 15 20.56 -4.26 5.71
N LEU A 16 21.30 -3.59 4.81
CA LEU A 16 22.36 -4.22 4.01
C LEU A 16 23.52 -4.70 4.86
N GLN A 17 23.95 -3.93 5.86
CA GLN A 17 24.98 -4.34 6.81
C GLN A 17 24.55 -5.59 7.58
N TYR A 18 23.30 -5.63 8.07
CA TYR A 18 22.76 -6.79 8.76
C TYR A 18 22.76 -8.03 7.86
N LYS A 19 22.27 -7.90 6.62
CA LYS A 19 22.27 -8.98 5.63
C LYS A 19 23.67 -9.54 5.39
N ASN A 20 24.64 -8.67 5.13
CA ASN A 20 25.95 -9.05 4.60
C ASN A 20 26.97 -9.47 5.67
N THR A 21 26.61 -9.39 6.96
CA THR A 21 27.51 -9.77 8.05
C THR A 21 27.19 -11.14 8.63
N ASN A 22 28.13 -11.70 9.41
CA ASN A 22 27.98 -13.03 10.04
C ASN A 22 27.07 -12.99 11.28
N ALA A 23 26.69 -14.18 11.77
CA ALA A 23 25.77 -14.33 12.91
C ALA A 23 26.25 -13.58 14.18
N GLN A 24 27.55 -13.59 14.49
CA GLN A 24 28.08 -12.91 15.67
C GLN A 24 27.93 -11.39 15.56
N THR A 25 28.26 -10.83 14.40
CA THR A 25 28.08 -9.38 14.18
C THR A 25 26.61 -8.99 14.14
N ARG A 26 25.73 -9.81 13.54
CA ARG A 26 24.27 -9.59 13.59
C ARG A 26 23.76 -9.56 15.03
N LYS A 27 24.24 -10.46 15.89
CA LYS A 27 23.92 -10.46 17.32
C LYS A 27 24.36 -9.16 17.99
N THR A 28 25.57 -8.68 17.72
CA THR A 28 26.04 -7.38 18.21
C THR A 28 25.13 -6.24 17.75
N LEU A 29 24.77 -6.19 16.46
CA LEU A 29 23.88 -5.16 15.93
C LEU A 29 22.51 -5.16 16.63
N LEU A 30 21.92 -6.33 16.88
CA LEU A 30 20.66 -6.43 17.61
C LEU A 30 20.81 -6.01 19.09
N LEU A 31 21.91 -6.37 19.74
CA LEU A 31 22.21 -5.92 21.11
C LEU A 31 22.39 -4.40 21.19
N ASP A 32 23.02 -3.79 20.20
CA ASP A 32 23.19 -2.34 20.10
C ASP A 32 21.82 -1.65 19.93
N VAL A 33 20.95 -2.22 19.10
CA VAL A 33 19.56 -1.73 18.93
C VAL A 33 18.77 -1.86 20.23
N ILE A 34 18.82 -3.02 20.90
CA ILE A 34 18.17 -3.22 22.20
C ILE A 34 18.67 -2.19 23.21
N THR A 35 19.99 -2.04 23.32
CA THR A 35 20.63 -1.10 24.24
C THR A 35 20.20 0.33 23.95
N THR A 36 20.18 0.72 22.68
CA THR A 36 19.76 2.06 22.25
C THR A 36 18.30 2.31 22.63
N VAL A 37 17.42 1.36 22.32
CA VAL A 37 15.98 1.43 22.64
C VAL A 37 15.72 1.45 24.14
N GLN A 38 16.48 0.68 24.93
CA GLN A 38 16.38 0.66 26.40
C GLN A 38 16.83 1.98 27.05
N LYS A 39 17.83 2.65 26.46
CA LYS A 39 18.34 3.94 26.94
C LYS A 39 17.41 5.11 26.67
N LEU A 40 16.43 4.97 25.78
CA LEU A 40 15.47 6.02 25.50
C LEU A 40 14.63 6.32 26.75
N SER A 41 14.51 7.61 27.07
CA SER A 41 13.64 8.09 28.15
C SER A 41 12.22 8.26 27.61
N GLY A 42 11.23 7.89 28.42
CA GLY A 42 9.84 8.27 28.14
C GLY A 42 9.57 9.74 28.40
N GLU A 43 10.37 10.37 29.27
CA GLU A 43 10.28 11.80 29.52
C GLU A 43 10.89 12.56 28.35
N ILE A 44 10.04 13.20 27.56
CA ILE A 44 10.44 14.06 26.44
C ILE A 44 10.42 15.52 26.87
N THR A 45 11.43 16.26 26.46
CA THR A 45 11.60 17.69 26.76
C THR A 45 11.35 18.59 25.55
N SER A 46 11.22 18.01 24.36
CA SER A 46 10.96 18.75 23.12
C SER A 46 10.33 17.87 22.03
N THR A 47 9.67 18.50 21.07
CA THR A 47 9.18 17.85 19.84
C THR A 47 10.31 17.13 19.09
N ASN A 48 11.50 17.71 19.03
CA ASN A 48 12.65 17.11 18.34
C ASN A 48 13.10 15.80 19.00
N GLU A 49 13.09 15.76 20.33
CA GLU A 49 13.39 14.53 21.08
C GLU A 49 12.36 13.43 20.80
N ALA A 50 11.07 13.78 20.80
CA ALA A 50 10.03 12.82 20.44
C ALA A 50 10.16 12.29 19.01
N LYS A 51 10.45 13.17 18.04
CA LYS A 51 10.70 12.77 16.64
C LYS A 51 11.87 11.79 16.54
N GLU A 52 12.94 12.02 17.28
CA GLU A 52 14.08 11.11 17.31
C GLU A 52 13.72 9.78 17.96
N HIS A 53 12.96 9.77 19.06
CA HIS A 53 12.45 8.53 19.65
C HIS A 53 11.58 7.74 18.68
N TYR A 54 10.61 8.38 18.02
CA TYR A 54 9.77 7.74 17.02
C TYR A 54 10.58 7.13 15.88
N LYS A 55 11.62 7.84 15.41
CA LYS A 55 12.53 7.37 14.38
C LYS A 55 13.31 6.13 14.85
N VAL A 56 13.96 6.20 16.01
CA VAL A 56 14.73 5.07 16.56
C VAL A 56 13.84 3.84 16.74
N LEU A 57 12.65 4.00 17.30
CA LEU A 57 11.71 2.90 17.52
C LEU A 57 11.21 2.28 16.20
N SER A 58 10.82 3.09 15.21
CA SER A 58 10.36 2.60 13.91
C SER A 58 11.47 1.89 13.12
N TYR A 59 12.72 2.36 13.23
CA TYR A 59 13.88 1.74 12.56
C TYR A 59 14.27 0.43 13.25
N ALA A 60 14.18 0.37 14.57
CA ALA A 60 14.40 -0.86 15.33
C ALA A 60 13.35 -1.91 14.99
N ALA A 61 12.06 -1.55 15.02
CA ALA A 61 10.95 -2.42 14.62
C ALA A 61 11.14 -2.98 13.20
N THR A 62 11.56 -2.11 12.27
CA THR A 62 11.92 -2.49 10.91
C THR A 62 13.02 -3.56 10.88
N LEU A 63 14.15 -3.30 11.54
CA LEU A 63 15.30 -4.19 11.51
C LEU A 63 14.93 -5.55 12.09
N ILE A 64 14.15 -5.58 13.16
CA ILE A 64 13.73 -6.81 13.83
C ILE A 64 12.82 -7.66 12.92
N ASN A 65 11.89 -7.04 12.20
CA ASN A 65 11.07 -7.74 11.21
C ASN A 65 11.93 -8.34 10.08
N TYR A 66 12.93 -7.60 9.60
CA TYR A 66 13.87 -8.09 8.60
C TYR A 66 14.72 -9.25 9.13
N ALA A 67 15.29 -9.09 10.33
CA ALA A 67 16.12 -10.07 11.00
C ALA A 67 15.38 -11.40 11.24
N ASP A 68 14.11 -11.33 11.63
CA ASP A 68 13.26 -12.51 11.80
C ASP A 68 13.03 -13.29 10.51
N ALA A 69 12.75 -12.61 9.40
CA ALA A 69 12.56 -13.28 8.12
C ALA A 69 13.84 -13.99 7.65
N LEU A 70 14.99 -13.33 7.79
CA LEU A 70 16.29 -13.92 7.48
C LEU A 70 16.56 -15.13 8.39
N ASN A 71 16.31 -14.99 9.69
CA ASN A 71 16.48 -16.05 10.68
C ASN A 71 15.62 -17.28 10.35
N ARG A 72 14.35 -17.09 9.98
CA ARG A 72 13.45 -18.18 9.58
C ARG A 72 14.01 -18.97 8.40
N MET A 73 14.57 -18.29 7.40
CA MET A 73 15.15 -18.96 6.23
C MET A 73 16.44 -19.71 6.56
N GLU A 74 17.33 -19.10 7.34
CA GLU A 74 18.60 -19.71 7.72
C GLU A 74 18.40 -20.95 8.61
N HIS A 75 17.39 -20.94 9.46
CA HIS A 75 17.02 -22.05 10.34
C HIS A 75 15.94 -22.96 9.76
N GLN A 76 15.66 -22.85 8.47
CA GLN A 76 14.76 -23.79 7.77
C GLN A 76 13.37 -23.86 8.44
N GLN A 77 12.86 -22.72 8.90
CA GLN A 77 11.50 -22.58 9.39
C GLN A 77 10.58 -22.25 8.21
N PHE A 78 9.28 -22.52 8.37
CA PHE A 78 8.31 -22.09 7.37
C PHE A 78 8.24 -20.55 7.34
N PHE A 79 8.27 -20.00 6.14
CA PHE A 79 8.05 -18.59 5.85
C PHE A 79 6.96 -18.45 4.80
N ASP A 80 6.29 -17.31 4.82
CA ASP A 80 5.14 -17.07 3.96
C ASP A 80 5.59 -16.89 2.50
N ILE A 81 4.78 -17.32 1.53
CA ILE A 81 4.95 -17.17 0.08
C ILE A 81 3.59 -16.83 -0.55
N LEU A 82 3.56 -16.39 -1.82
CA LEU A 82 2.27 -16.22 -2.49
C LEU A 82 1.51 -17.54 -2.63
N ILE A 83 0.20 -17.45 -2.45
CA ILE A 83 -0.71 -18.59 -2.59
C ILE A 83 -0.71 -19.17 -4.00
N ASP A 84 -0.35 -18.38 -5.02
CA ASP A 84 -0.21 -18.82 -6.41
C ASP A 84 0.93 -19.81 -6.65
N PHE A 85 1.90 -19.89 -5.74
CA PHE A 85 2.96 -20.92 -5.76
C PHE A 85 2.73 -22.01 -4.71
N TYR A 86 1.63 -21.94 -3.96
CA TYR A 86 1.31 -22.93 -2.94
C TYR A 86 0.97 -24.27 -3.59
N LYS A 87 1.62 -25.35 -3.11
CA LYS A 87 1.49 -26.71 -3.67
C LYS A 87 1.85 -26.80 -5.16
N MET A 88 2.85 -26.03 -5.59
CA MET A 88 3.47 -26.29 -6.88
C MET A 88 3.99 -27.74 -6.91
N ASP A 89 3.87 -28.41 -8.06
CA ASP A 89 4.37 -29.77 -8.19
C ASP A 89 5.91 -29.76 -8.12
N LEU A 90 6.47 -30.43 -7.13
CA LEU A 90 7.93 -30.59 -6.96
C LEU A 90 8.30 -32.01 -7.32
N ASP A 91 9.31 -32.18 -8.19
CA ASP A 91 9.90 -33.49 -8.46
C ASP A 91 10.69 -34.02 -7.25
N ASP A 92 11.09 -35.29 -7.28
CA ASP A 92 11.79 -35.95 -6.17
C ASP A 92 13.04 -35.18 -5.73
N GLU A 93 13.76 -34.57 -6.68
CA GLU A 93 14.93 -33.76 -6.38
C GLU A 93 14.53 -32.48 -5.65
N LEU A 94 13.60 -31.69 -6.19
CA LEU A 94 13.14 -30.45 -5.56
C LEU A 94 12.46 -30.69 -4.21
N GLN A 95 11.81 -31.84 -4.02
CA GLN A 95 11.28 -32.24 -2.73
C GLN A 95 12.37 -32.44 -1.66
N ASP A 96 13.63 -32.68 -2.04
CA ASP A 96 14.75 -32.70 -1.09
C ASP A 96 15.22 -31.30 -0.68
N TRP A 97 14.86 -30.28 -1.45
CA TRP A 97 15.26 -28.89 -1.25
C TRP A 97 14.14 -28.00 -0.72
N PHE A 98 12.88 -28.26 -1.06
CA PHE A 98 11.75 -27.39 -0.74
C PHE A 98 10.60 -28.17 -0.14
N GLU A 99 9.82 -27.48 0.69
CA GLU A 99 8.64 -28.08 1.32
C GLU A 99 7.54 -27.04 1.51
N PHE A 100 6.30 -27.43 1.26
CA PHE A 100 5.12 -26.58 1.48
C PHE A 100 4.43 -26.93 2.79
N GLY A 101 4.04 -25.90 3.54
CA GLY A 101 3.37 -26.03 4.82
C GLY A 101 1.87 -25.74 4.73
N SER A 102 1.37 -24.99 5.71
CA SER A 102 0.03 -24.40 5.65
C SER A 102 -0.11 -23.53 4.39
N PRO A 103 -1.35 -23.28 3.90
CA PRO A 103 -1.59 -22.45 2.73
C PRO A 103 -0.78 -21.16 2.73
N GLY A 104 -0.02 -20.94 1.66
CA GLY A 104 0.84 -19.77 1.52
C GLY A 104 2.15 -19.83 2.32
N GLN A 105 2.65 -21.00 2.69
CA GLN A 105 3.94 -21.15 3.40
C GLN A 105 4.86 -22.15 2.71
N MET A 106 6.16 -21.86 2.77
CA MET A 106 7.24 -22.70 2.26
C MET A 106 8.42 -22.74 3.23
N ARG A 107 9.18 -23.83 3.17
CA ARG A 107 10.43 -24.04 3.92
C ARG A 107 11.54 -24.45 2.95
N LEU A 108 12.74 -23.93 3.19
CA LEU A 108 13.99 -24.44 2.63
C LEU A 108 14.45 -25.64 3.47
N LYS A 109 14.64 -26.82 2.87
CA LYS A 109 15.07 -28.04 3.59
C LYS A 109 16.59 -28.13 3.80
N LYS A 110 17.36 -27.29 3.12
CA LYS A 110 18.83 -27.22 3.21
C LYS A 110 19.26 -25.82 3.67
N PRO A 111 20.50 -25.63 4.15
CA PRO A 111 21.01 -24.29 4.45
C PRO A 111 21.04 -23.42 3.20
N ILE A 112 20.79 -22.11 3.32
CA ILE A 112 20.81 -21.17 2.16
C ILE A 112 22.11 -21.28 1.37
N SER A 113 23.26 -21.42 2.06
CA SER A 113 24.58 -21.57 1.46
C SER A 113 24.75 -22.83 0.60
N ALA A 114 23.87 -23.83 0.74
CA ALA A 114 23.89 -25.05 -0.06
C ALA A 114 23.10 -24.93 -1.38
N TYR A 115 22.25 -23.91 -1.54
CA TYR A 115 21.47 -23.73 -2.77
C TYR A 115 22.35 -23.17 -3.87
N THR A 116 22.56 -23.96 -4.92
CA THR A 116 23.33 -23.55 -6.08
C THR A 116 22.43 -22.93 -7.16
N PRO A 117 23.00 -22.19 -8.14
CA PRO A 117 22.23 -21.70 -9.28
C PRO A 117 21.45 -22.78 -10.02
N GLU A 118 21.95 -24.03 -10.04
CA GLU A 118 21.30 -25.17 -10.68
C GLU A 118 19.99 -25.55 -9.97
N ILE A 119 19.99 -25.60 -8.63
CA ILE A 119 18.77 -25.89 -7.85
C ILE A 119 17.73 -24.78 -8.04
N TRP A 120 18.16 -23.52 -8.01
CA TRP A 120 17.26 -22.40 -8.28
C TRP A 120 16.68 -22.43 -9.70
N LYS A 121 17.48 -22.82 -10.70
CA LYS A 121 16.99 -23.02 -12.08
C LYS A 121 15.96 -24.15 -12.17
N LYS A 122 16.16 -25.26 -11.45
CA LYS A 122 15.18 -26.36 -11.39
C LYS A 122 13.88 -25.90 -10.73
N PHE A 123 13.97 -25.23 -9.59
CA PHE A 123 12.82 -24.67 -8.90
C PHE A 123 12.05 -23.70 -9.79
N ARG A 124 12.76 -22.86 -10.55
CA ARG A 124 12.15 -21.96 -11.53
C ARG A 124 11.40 -22.68 -12.63
N THR A 125 11.95 -23.77 -13.17
CA THR A 125 11.26 -24.60 -14.16
C THR A 125 9.96 -25.16 -13.60
N ALA A 126 9.96 -25.61 -12.34
CA ALA A 126 8.74 -26.07 -11.66
C ALA A 126 7.72 -24.93 -11.46
N GLN A 127 8.17 -23.73 -11.08
CA GLN A 127 7.30 -22.56 -10.98
C GLN A 127 6.63 -22.24 -12.32
N LYS A 128 7.38 -22.22 -13.43
CA LYS A 128 6.81 -21.98 -14.78
C LYS A 128 5.77 -23.03 -15.15
N ALA A 129 6.07 -24.31 -14.90
CA ALA A 129 5.14 -25.40 -15.19
C ALA A 129 3.85 -25.27 -14.36
N HIS A 130 3.96 -24.88 -13.09
CA HIS A 130 2.82 -24.65 -12.22
C HIS A 130 1.97 -23.47 -12.68
N LEU A 131 2.59 -22.32 -13.00
CA LEU A 131 1.89 -21.14 -13.51
C LEU A 131 1.09 -21.46 -14.78
N LYS A 132 1.68 -22.24 -15.69
CA LYS A 132 0.98 -22.77 -16.86
C LYS A 132 -0.24 -23.61 -16.49
N LYS A 133 -0.10 -24.52 -15.51
CA LYS A 133 -1.19 -25.38 -15.02
C LYS A 133 -2.36 -24.59 -14.45
N ILE A 134 -2.10 -23.43 -13.82
CA ILE A 134 -3.13 -22.56 -13.24
C ILE A 134 -3.53 -21.38 -14.15
N ASN A 135 -3.08 -21.35 -15.41
CA ASN A 135 -3.33 -20.29 -16.39
C ASN A 135 -2.88 -18.89 -15.92
N LYS A 136 -1.72 -18.81 -15.26
CA LYS A 136 -1.08 -17.57 -14.79
C LYS A 136 0.33 -17.39 -15.34
N GLU A 137 0.65 -18.01 -16.47
CA GLU A 137 1.97 -17.93 -17.09
C GLU A 137 2.35 -16.51 -17.55
N ASP A 138 1.35 -15.69 -17.92
CA ASP A 138 1.55 -14.29 -18.31
C ASP A 138 1.64 -13.32 -17.11
N ASP A 139 1.26 -13.77 -15.91
CA ASP A 139 1.28 -12.95 -14.69
C ASP A 139 2.71 -12.80 -14.13
N PHE A 140 3.66 -13.68 -14.53
CA PHE A 140 5.01 -13.74 -13.98
C PHE A 140 6.09 -13.94 -15.06
N ASP A 141 7.08 -13.04 -15.10
CA ASP A 141 8.25 -13.18 -16.00
C ASP A 141 9.49 -13.72 -15.27
N LEU A 142 9.45 -15.03 -15.00
CA LEU A 142 10.48 -15.76 -14.23
C LEU A 142 11.89 -15.72 -14.86
N ASP A 143 12.04 -15.31 -16.12
CA ASP A 143 13.33 -15.25 -16.81
C ASP A 143 14.14 -13.98 -16.53
N GLN A 144 13.49 -12.92 -16.04
CA GLN A 144 14.17 -11.65 -15.74
C GLN A 144 15.02 -11.68 -14.47
N LEU A 145 14.87 -12.69 -13.59
CA LEU A 145 15.69 -12.83 -12.40
C LEU A 145 17.06 -13.43 -12.74
N ASP A 146 18.14 -12.65 -12.65
CA ASP A 146 19.50 -13.18 -12.76
C ASP A 146 19.92 -13.92 -11.48
N ILE A 147 19.76 -15.25 -11.48
CA ILE A 147 20.15 -16.15 -10.38
C ILE A 147 21.65 -16.07 -10.10
N ASN A 148 22.45 -15.78 -11.13
CA ASN A 148 23.91 -15.85 -11.03
C ASN A 148 24.46 -14.51 -10.49
N HIS A 149 23.77 -13.40 -10.72
CA HIS A 149 24.20 -12.07 -10.29
C HIS A 149 23.03 -11.27 -9.66
N PRO A 150 22.60 -11.61 -8.44
CA PRO A 150 21.61 -10.81 -7.72
C PRO A 150 22.03 -9.35 -7.55
N PRO A 151 21.09 -8.39 -7.56
CA PRO A 151 21.38 -6.99 -7.26
C PRO A 151 22.03 -6.81 -5.88
N VAL A 152 23.02 -5.91 -5.80
CA VAL A 152 23.80 -5.67 -4.57
C VAL A 152 22.94 -5.13 -3.42
N ASN A 153 21.91 -4.35 -3.73
CA ASN A 153 20.96 -3.74 -2.79
C ASN A 153 19.73 -4.60 -2.49
N GLN A 154 19.67 -5.84 -2.98
CA GLN A 154 18.57 -6.76 -2.66
C GLN A 154 18.58 -7.08 -1.16
N LEU A 155 17.46 -6.91 -0.46
CA LEU A 155 17.36 -7.29 0.96
C LEU A 155 16.90 -8.74 1.17
N TYR A 156 16.02 -9.25 0.33
CA TYR A 156 15.54 -10.63 0.45
C TYR A 156 16.68 -11.61 0.12
N PRO A 157 16.96 -12.65 0.93
CA PRO A 157 18.15 -13.49 0.74
C PRO A 157 18.02 -14.52 -0.40
N ILE A 158 16.83 -14.67 -0.99
CA ILE A 158 16.55 -15.60 -2.08
C ILE A 158 15.96 -14.85 -3.29
N GLN A 159 16.20 -15.35 -4.50
CA GLN A 159 15.65 -14.78 -5.74
C GLN A 159 14.47 -15.62 -6.22
N ILE A 160 13.34 -15.46 -5.53
CA ILE A 160 12.08 -16.08 -5.91
C ILE A 160 11.15 -14.98 -6.37
N GLN A 161 10.79 -15.03 -7.64
CA GLN A 161 9.77 -14.14 -8.16
C GLN A 161 8.43 -14.68 -7.69
N MET A 162 7.79 -13.86 -6.86
CA MET A 162 6.49 -14.10 -6.27
C MET A 162 5.43 -13.18 -6.86
N LEU A 163 5.75 -12.30 -7.80
CA LEU A 163 4.87 -11.35 -8.48
C LEU A 163 5.39 -11.13 -9.91
N GLY A 164 4.56 -10.63 -10.81
CA GLY A 164 5.01 -10.17 -12.13
C GLY A 164 6.12 -9.12 -12.08
N LYS A 165 6.58 -8.68 -13.25
CA LYS A 165 7.41 -7.47 -13.31
C LYS A 165 6.59 -6.30 -12.76
N LEU A 166 6.89 -5.90 -11.54
CA LEU A 166 6.17 -4.86 -10.84
C LEU A 166 6.84 -3.52 -11.15
N PHE A 167 6.27 -2.79 -12.11
CA PHE A 167 6.50 -1.35 -12.25
C PHE A 167 5.24 -0.66 -11.78
N ASN A 168 5.00 -0.72 -10.47
CA ASN A 168 3.77 -0.21 -9.90
C ASN A 168 4.05 1.09 -9.16
N GLU A 169 3.36 2.15 -9.58
CA GLU A 169 3.23 3.41 -8.86
C GLU A 169 1.87 3.36 -8.13
N SER A 170 1.88 3.01 -6.84
CA SER A 170 0.70 3.17 -5.98
C SER A 170 0.63 4.61 -5.49
N VAL A 171 -0.58 5.11 -5.34
CA VAL A 171 -0.85 6.35 -4.64
C VAL A 171 -1.53 5.96 -3.33
N ASP A 172 -1.03 6.52 -2.24
CA ASP A 172 -1.55 6.24 -0.91
C ASP A 172 -1.84 7.60 -0.24
N ARG A 173 -2.85 7.65 0.63
CA ARG A 173 -3.15 8.85 1.43
C ARG A 173 -3.10 8.50 2.90
N ILE A 174 -2.48 9.40 3.68
CA ILE A 174 -2.47 9.29 5.14
C ILE A 174 -2.93 10.61 5.75
N SER A 175 -3.87 10.51 6.68
CA SER A 175 -4.27 11.61 7.54
C SER A 175 -4.08 11.22 9.00
N ILE A 176 -3.67 12.20 9.81
CA ILE A 176 -3.57 12.07 11.25
C ILE A 176 -4.68 12.91 11.87
N ASN A 177 -5.47 12.30 12.76
CA ASN A 177 -6.46 13.06 13.49
C ASN A 177 -5.83 13.89 14.64
N ALA A 178 -6.62 14.74 15.28
CA ALA A 178 -6.14 15.60 16.37
C ALA A 178 -5.60 14.83 17.60
N LYS A 179 -5.79 13.51 17.68
CA LYS A 179 -5.26 12.62 18.73
C LYS A 179 -4.04 11.81 18.26
N GLY A 180 -3.46 12.13 17.10
CA GLY A 180 -2.35 11.37 16.53
C GLY A 180 -2.75 10.05 15.88
N GLN A 181 -4.03 9.72 15.77
CA GLN A 181 -4.41 8.41 15.26
C GLN A 181 -4.41 8.40 13.74
N ILE A 182 -3.77 7.38 13.19
CA ILE A 182 -3.71 7.04 11.77
C ILE A 182 -4.74 5.93 11.50
N ARG A 183 -5.40 5.99 10.34
CA ARG A 183 -6.29 4.91 9.87
C ARG A 183 -5.46 3.79 9.23
N PHE A 184 -5.63 2.55 9.68
CA PHE A 184 -5.03 1.35 9.08
C PHE A 184 -6.10 0.31 8.77
N ALA A 185 -5.94 -0.45 7.69
CA ALA A 185 -6.75 -1.64 7.47
C ALA A 185 -6.41 -2.73 8.50
N LYS A 186 -7.41 -3.28 9.21
CA LYS A 186 -7.22 -4.30 10.27
C LYS A 186 -6.71 -5.63 9.73
N ARG A 187 -7.15 -6.00 8.52
CA ARG A 187 -6.57 -7.11 7.76
C ARG A 187 -5.59 -6.54 6.76
N PHE A 188 -4.33 -6.50 7.16
CA PHE A 188 -3.25 -6.28 6.21
C PHE A 188 -3.29 -7.44 5.22
N GLY A 189 -3.55 -7.17 3.93
CA GLY A 189 -3.48 -8.19 2.87
C GLY A 189 -2.15 -8.95 2.90
N PHE A 190 -2.07 -10.08 2.21
CA PHE A 190 -0.91 -10.98 2.14
C PHE A 190 0.41 -10.26 1.77
N TYR A 191 1.07 -9.65 2.75
CA TYR A 191 2.31 -8.89 2.57
C TYR A 191 3.22 -9.04 3.80
N LEU A 192 3.27 -10.25 4.38
CA LEU A 192 4.03 -10.61 5.59
C LEU A 192 5.54 -10.86 5.35
N LEU A 193 6.09 -10.42 4.21
CA LEU A 193 7.51 -10.54 3.93
C LEU A 193 8.18 -9.17 3.83
N PRO A 194 9.41 -9.01 4.36
CA PRO A 194 10.12 -7.75 4.40
C PRO A 194 10.67 -7.39 3.02
N GLY A 195 9.81 -6.87 2.16
CA GLY A 195 10.21 -5.80 1.25
C GLY A 195 10.34 -4.55 2.11
N GLY A 196 11.55 -4.27 2.59
CA GLY A 196 11.85 -2.96 3.15
C GLY A 196 11.58 -1.90 2.08
N GLY A 197 11.48 -0.65 2.46
CA GLY A 197 11.23 0.46 1.56
C GLY A 197 12.01 1.66 2.02
N MET A 198 12.75 2.24 1.09
CA MET A 198 13.29 3.58 1.17
C MET A 198 12.29 4.59 0.67
N VAL A 199 12.58 5.86 0.91
CA VAL A 199 11.96 6.95 0.18
C VAL A 199 12.95 7.49 -0.84
N GLU A 200 12.62 7.51 -2.13
CA GLU A 200 13.43 8.22 -3.13
C GLU A 200 12.90 9.65 -3.30
N MET A 201 13.78 10.57 -3.75
CA MET A 201 13.35 11.92 -4.07
C MET A 201 12.39 11.89 -5.25
N SER A 202 11.20 12.44 -5.02
CA SER A 202 10.18 12.53 -6.04
C SER A 202 10.68 13.34 -7.25
N HIS A 203 10.66 12.76 -8.44
CA HIS A 203 10.87 13.55 -9.65
C HIS A 203 9.71 14.54 -9.80
N SER A 204 10.02 15.85 -9.85
CA SER A 204 9.03 16.93 -9.91
C SER A 204 8.17 16.88 -11.17
N THR A 205 8.63 16.22 -12.23
CA THR A 205 7.94 16.11 -13.52
C THR A 205 6.68 15.25 -13.52
N LYS A 206 6.38 14.50 -12.44
CA LYS A 206 5.14 13.68 -12.30
C LYS A 206 4.18 14.13 -11.19
N ALA A 207 4.47 15.20 -10.45
CA ALA A 207 3.70 15.57 -9.24
C ALA A 207 2.20 15.79 -9.53
N ASN A 208 1.87 16.60 -10.54
CA ASN A 208 0.47 16.91 -10.88
C ASN A 208 -0.34 15.65 -11.26
N ASN A 209 0.26 14.71 -11.99
CA ASN A 209 -0.44 13.47 -12.40
C ASN A 209 -0.74 12.58 -11.18
N LEU A 210 0.16 12.55 -10.20
CA LEU A 210 -0.01 11.75 -8.99
C LEU A 210 -0.99 12.39 -8.01
N GLU A 211 -1.00 13.73 -7.92
CA GLU A 211 -2.02 14.47 -7.16
C GLU A 211 -3.41 14.28 -7.77
N HIS A 212 -3.50 14.23 -9.11
CA HIS A 212 -4.75 14.02 -9.82
C HIS A 212 -5.26 12.61 -9.53
N LYS A 213 -4.38 11.61 -9.69
CA LYS A 213 -4.69 10.22 -9.35
C LYS A 213 -5.10 10.03 -7.90
N MET A 214 -4.46 10.73 -6.96
CA MET A 214 -4.86 10.68 -5.54
C MET A 214 -6.28 11.22 -5.32
N LEU A 215 -6.64 12.31 -5.99
CA LEU A 215 -7.99 12.88 -5.92
C LEU A 215 -9.02 11.93 -6.54
N GLU A 216 -8.71 11.33 -7.69
CA GLU A 216 -9.56 10.29 -8.31
C GLU A 216 -9.81 9.15 -7.32
N GLU A 217 -8.76 8.49 -6.81
CA GLU A 217 -8.87 7.38 -5.84
C GLU A 217 -9.65 7.78 -4.58
N HIS A 218 -9.48 9.02 -4.08
CA HIS A 218 -10.26 9.52 -2.94
C HIS A 218 -11.75 9.64 -3.25
N LEU A 219 -12.11 10.14 -4.43
CA LEU A 219 -13.49 10.28 -4.85
C LEU A 219 -14.15 8.91 -5.09
N GLU A 220 -13.41 7.94 -5.63
CA GLU A 220 -13.87 6.57 -5.81
C GLU A 220 -14.16 5.88 -4.47
N GLU A 221 -13.25 6.02 -3.50
CA GLU A 221 -13.31 5.26 -2.24
C GLU A 221 -14.23 5.91 -1.19
N GLU A 222 -14.24 7.24 -1.06
CA GLU A 222 -14.91 7.93 0.06
C GLU A 222 -16.19 8.67 -0.37
N HIS A 223 -16.44 8.80 -1.68
CA HIS A 223 -17.55 9.59 -2.24
C HIS A 223 -18.47 8.79 -3.16
N ALA A 224 -18.85 7.57 -2.77
CA ALA A 224 -19.77 6.70 -3.51
C ALA A 224 -21.11 7.33 -3.96
N ASN A 225 -21.57 8.43 -3.34
CA ASN A 225 -22.81 9.14 -3.71
C ASN A 225 -22.55 10.53 -4.32
N LEU A 226 -21.39 10.75 -4.96
CA LEU A 226 -21.04 12.04 -5.56
C LEU A 226 -22.09 12.53 -6.56
N TYR A 227 -22.71 11.62 -7.33
CA TYR A 227 -23.75 11.93 -8.31
C TYR A 227 -24.98 12.63 -7.69
N ILE A 228 -25.29 12.34 -6.43
CA ILE A 228 -26.36 13.01 -5.65
C ILE A 228 -25.83 14.32 -5.08
N LYS A 229 -24.69 14.29 -4.39
CA LYS A 229 -24.12 15.43 -3.66
C LYS A 229 -23.76 16.61 -4.57
N ALA A 230 -23.27 16.31 -5.76
CA ALA A 230 -22.86 17.28 -6.77
C ALA A 230 -23.94 17.52 -7.85
N ALA A 231 -25.18 17.01 -7.68
CA ALA A 231 -26.28 17.17 -8.64
C ALA A 231 -26.45 18.62 -9.17
N PRO A 232 -26.45 19.67 -8.32
CA PRO A 232 -26.54 21.04 -8.83
C PRO A 232 -25.38 21.42 -9.76
N LEU A 233 -24.16 20.97 -9.43
CA LEU A 233 -22.96 21.27 -10.20
C LEU A 233 -22.99 20.63 -11.59
N TYR A 234 -23.51 19.41 -11.71
CA TYR A 234 -23.63 18.76 -13.02
C TYR A 234 -24.59 19.51 -13.94
N ASN A 235 -25.67 20.07 -13.40
CA ASN A 235 -26.67 20.82 -14.18
C ASN A 235 -26.15 22.18 -14.67
N GLU A 236 -25.05 22.68 -14.10
CA GLU A 236 -24.37 23.90 -14.57
C GLU A 236 -23.37 23.63 -15.71
N LEU A 237 -23.06 22.36 -15.99
CA LEU A 237 -22.12 21.97 -17.05
C LEU A 237 -22.74 22.11 -18.45
N ASP A 238 -21.89 22.44 -19.43
CA ASP A 238 -22.27 22.36 -20.83
C ASP A 238 -22.70 20.93 -21.21
N LYS A 239 -23.91 20.81 -21.76
CA LYS A 239 -24.52 19.51 -22.06
C LYS A 239 -23.68 18.72 -23.07
N ALA A 240 -23.15 19.35 -24.12
CA ALA A 240 -22.37 18.65 -25.14
C ALA A 240 -21.04 18.13 -24.59
N VAL A 241 -20.38 18.90 -23.70
CA VAL A 241 -19.15 18.45 -23.01
C VAL A 241 -19.45 17.29 -22.07
N PHE A 242 -20.53 17.37 -21.30
CA PHE A 242 -20.96 16.32 -20.39
C PHE A 242 -21.30 15.02 -21.12
N ASP A 243 -22.07 15.12 -22.22
CA ASP A 243 -22.48 13.99 -23.06
C ASP A 243 -21.27 13.29 -23.66
N LYS A 244 -20.32 14.07 -24.18
CA LYS A 244 -19.07 13.54 -24.71
C LYS A 244 -18.32 12.73 -23.66
N ARG A 245 -18.16 13.26 -22.44
CA ARG A 245 -17.44 12.57 -21.36
C ARG A 245 -18.14 11.29 -20.90
N LEU A 246 -19.47 11.30 -20.81
CA LEU A 246 -20.25 10.10 -20.50
C LEU A 246 -20.07 9.01 -21.56
N LEU A 247 -20.18 9.37 -22.84
CA LEU A 247 -20.00 8.40 -23.93
C LEU A 247 -18.58 7.84 -23.97
N GLU A 248 -17.56 8.67 -23.78
CA GLU A 248 -16.16 8.22 -23.65
C GLU A 248 -16.00 7.23 -22.49
N THR A 249 -16.66 7.48 -21.36
CA THR A 249 -16.63 6.58 -20.19
C THR A 249 -17.36 5.25 -20.47
N LEU A 250 -18.48 5.29 -21.19
CA LEU A 250 -19.24 4.12 -21.62
C LEU A 250 -18.58 3.33 -22.76
N ASP A 251 -17.48 3.83 -23.33
CA ASP A 251 -16.62 3.12 -24.27
C ASP A 251 -15.35 2.54 -23.60
N SER A 252 -15.20 2.71 -22.28
CA SER A 252 -14.09 2.16 -21.48
C SER A 252 -13.99 0.63 -21.53
N LYS A 253 -12.82 0.09 -21.18
CA LYS A 253 -12.60 -1.36 -21.08
C LYS A 253 -13.60 -2.03 -20.11
N GLN A 254 -13.90 -1.36 -19.00
CA GLN A 254 -14.87 -1.79 -18.00
C GLN A 254 -16.28 -1.87 -18.59
N ALA A 255 -16.69 -0.88 -19.39
CA ALA A 255 -17.97 -0.95 -20.08
C ALA A 255 -17.96 -2.08 -21.11
N GLN A 256 -16.86 -2.25 -21.85
CA GLN A 256 -16.74 -3.27 -22.90
C GLN A 256 -16.83 -4.72 -22.38
N SER A 257 -16.47 -4.99 -21.12
CA SER A 257 -16.61 -6.31 -20.50
C SER A 257 -18.05 -6.65 -20.06
N LEU A 258 -18.97 -5.69 -20.10
CA LEU A 258 -20.38 -5.90 -19.76
C LEU A 258 -21.20 -6.52 -20.91
N PRO A 259 -22.32 -7.20 -20.60
CA PRO A 259 -23.23 -7.71 -21.62
C PRO A 259 -23.69 -6.64 -22.60
N ASN A 260 -23.73 -6.97 -23.89
CA ASN A 260 -23.99 -5.99 -24.95
C ASN A 260 -25.31 -5.24 -24.77
N GLU A 261 -26.38 -5.95 -24.38
CA GLU A 261 -27.70 -5.35 -24.12
C GLU A 261 -27.64 -4.29 -23.01
N PHE A 262 -26.89 -4.57 -21.94
CA PHE A 262 -26.74 -3.63 -20.83
C PHE A 262 -25.96 -2.37 -21.26
N ARG A 263 -24.91 -2.54 -22.08
CA ARG A 263 -24.18 -1.39 -22.65
C ARG A 263 -25.06 -0.49 -23.53
N ILE A 264 -25.93 -1.10 -24.34
CA ILE A 264 -26.90 -0.36 -25.16
C ILE A 264 -27.83 0.45 -24.26
N ASN A 265 -28.41 -0.17 -23.24
CA ASN A 265 -29.27 0.49 -22.27
C ASN A 265 -28.56 1.69 -21.58
N LEU A 266 -27.30 1.53 -21.14
CA LEU A 266 -26.55 2.65 -20.55
C LEU A 266 -26.37 3.81 -21.55
N LYS A 267 -26.10 3.52 -22.82
CA LYS A 267 -25.98 4.57 -23.85
C LYS A 267 -27.30 5.26 -24.16
N GLU A 268 -28.42 4.53 -24.10
CA GLU A 268 -29.77 5.11 -24.24
C GLU A 268 -30.07 6.07 -23.09
N ILE A 269 -29.79 5.68 -21.83
CA ILE A 269 -29.93 6.55 -20.66
C ILE A 269 -29.04 7.79 -20.78
N ALA A 270 -27.80 7.64 -21.26
CA ALA A 270 -26.89 8.77 -21.47
C ALA A 270 -27.39 9.76 -22.54
N GLY A 271 -28.11 9.26 -23.55
CA GLY A 271 -28.66 10.04 -24.66
C GLY A 271 -29.99 10.74 -24.37
N ASP A 272 -30.55 10.61 -23.15
CA ASP A 272 -31.86 11.16 -22.81
C ASP A 272 -31.86 12.71 -22.80
N GLU A 273 -33.04 13.33 -22.95
CA GLU A 273 -33.18 14.79 -22.95
C GLU A 273 -33.11 15.43 -21.55
N ASP A 274 -33.06 14.59 -20.52
CA ASP A 274 -32.99 14.98 -19.10
C ASP A 274 -31.80 15.87 -18.72
N THR A 275 -31.88 16.42 -17.50
CA THR A 275 -30.77 17.16 -16.89
C THR A 275 -29.55 16.25 -16.69
N ASN A 276 -28.34 16.83 -16.69
CA ASN A 276 -27.09 16.08 -16.51
C ASN A 276 -27.11 15.25 -15.22
N ALA A 277 -27.61 15.82 -14.12
CA ALA A 277 -27.71 15.12 -12.85
C ALA A 277 -28.71 13.95 -12.88
N ALA A 278 -29.87 14.13 -13.50
CA ALA A 278 -30.88 13.07 -13.60
C ALA A 278 -30.37 11.89 -14.44
N ARG A 279 -29.71 12.16 -15.57
CA ARG A 279 -29.08 11.12 -16.40
C ARG A 279 -27.99 10.36 -15.65
N LEU A 280 -27.14 11.07 -14.92
CA LEU A 280 -26.10 10.44 -14.09
C LEU A 280 -26.72 9.56 -13.00
N HIS A 281 -27.81 10.01 -12.36
CA HIS A 281 -28.54 9.22 -11.38
C HIS A 281 -29.12 7.94 -11.98
N HIS A 282 -29.80 8.03 -13.13
CA HIS A 282 -30.35 6.86 -13.82
C HIS A 282 -29.28 5.86 -14.24
N LEU A 283 -28.10 6.34 -14.68
CA LEU A 283 -26.96 5.48 -15.00
C LEU A 283 -26.46 4.73 -13.78
N VAL A 284 -26.25 5.42 -12.66
CA VAL A 284 -25.77 4.81 -11.42
C VAL A 284 -26.79 3.80 -10.89
N ASP A 285 -28.08 4.14 -10.87
CA ASP A 285 -29.16 3.23 -10.45
C ASP A 285 -29.22 1.97 -11.31
N ALA A 286 -29.06 2.10 -12.62
CA ALA A 286 -29.04 0.97 -13.53
C ALA A 286 -27.85 0.03 -13.25
N ILE A 287 -26.67 0.60 -13.00
CA ILE A 287 -25.45 -0.16 -12.66
C ILE A 287 -25.61 -0.86 -11.31
N ASP A 288 -26.10 -0.16 -10.28
CA ASP A 288 -26.31 -0.74 -8.96
C ASP A 288 -27.37 -1.85 -8.99
N ALA A 289 -28.47 -1.66 -9.71
CA ALA A 289 -29.49 -2.69 -9.89
C ALA A 289 -28.98 -3.94 -10.63
N GLN A 290 -28.07 -3.77 -11.61
CA GLN A 290 -27.43 -4.89 -12.30
C GLN A 290 -26.41 -5.59 -11.39
N LYS A 291 -25.63 -4.83 -10.62
CA LYS A 291 -24.63 -5.34 -9.67
C LYS A 291 -25.24 -6.28 -8.63
N GLU A 292 -26.42 -5.97 -8.12
CA GLU A 292 -27.14 -6.81 -7.14
C GLU A 292 -27.64 -8.14 -7.73
N LYS A 293 -27.91 -8.18 -9.04
CA LYS A 293 -28.41 -9.38 -9.74
C LYS A 293 -27.29 -10.24 -10.32
N GLU A 294 -26.12 -9.66 -10.52
CA GLU A 294 -24.98 -10.33 -11.16
C GLU A 294 -24.37 -11.41 -10.27
N GLN A 295 -24.24 -12.61 -10.83
CA GLN A 295 -23.66 -13.78 -10.16
C GLN A 295 -22.21 -14.03 -10.61
N ASN A 296 -21.78 -13.42 -11.72
CA ASN A 296 -20.42 -13.53 -12.22
C ASN A 296 -19.52 -12.48 -11.57
N ASP A 297 -18.55 -12.92 -10.77
CA ASP A 297 -17.62 -12.04 -10.06
C ASP A 297 -16.82 -11.09 -10.97
N SER A 298 -16.47 -11.52 -12.19
CA SER A 298 -15.73 -10.70 -13.16
C SER A 298 -16.59 -9.56 -13.71
N VAL A 299 -17.85 -9.85 -14.03
CA VAL A 299 -18.82 -8.84 -14.47
C VAL A 299 -19.18 -7.91 -13.32
N LYS A 300 -19.38 -8.46 -12.12
CA LYS A 300 -19.64 -7.68 -10.90
C LYS A 300 -18.50 -6.72 -10.59
N LYS A 301 -17.24 -7.16 -10.71
CA LYS A 301 -16.06 -6.29 -10.59
C LYS A 301 -16.08 -5.18 -11.64
N SER A 302 -16.37 -5.51 -12.90
CA SER A 302 -16.45 -4.51 -13.98
C SER A 302 -17.56 -3.48 -13.76
N LEU A 303 -18.70 -3.88 -13.17
CA LEU A 303 -19.79 -2.97 -12.79
C LEU A 303 -19.37 -2.00 -11.68
N VAL A 304 -18.65 -2.49 -10.65
CA VAL A 304 -18.10 -1.65 -9.58
C VAL A 304 -17.12 -0.62 -10.14
N GLU A 305 -16.17 -1.06 -10.98
CA GLU A 305 -15.19 -0.16 -11.59
C GLU A 305 -15.85 0.85 -12.55
N LEU A 306 -16.84 0.45 -13.36
CA LEU A 306 -17.56 1.36 -14.26
C LEU A 306 -18.35 2.42 -13.48
N ARG A 307 -19.01 2.03 -12.38
CA ARG A 307 -19.75 2.95 -11.51
C ARG A 307 -18.82 4.05 -10.98
N ALA A 308 -17.68 3.66 -10.41
CA ALA A 308 -16.66 4.59 -9.90
C ALA A 308 -16.15 5.53 -11.00
N LEU A 309 -15.80 4.97 -12.18
CA LEU A 309 -15.31 5.73 -13.32
C LEU A 309 -16.32 6.78 -13.78
N ILE A 310 -17.60 6.43 -13.94
CA ILE A 310 -18.66 7.37 -14.35
C ILE A 310 -18.77 8.55 -13.37
N GLN A 311 -18.70 8.30 -12.06
CA GLN A 311 -18.82 9.35 -11.06
C GLN A 311 -17.63 10.30 -11.07
N VAL A 312 -16.40 9.77 -11.10
CA VAL A 312 -15.19 10.59 -11.07
C VAL A 312 -15.02 11.36 -12.37
N GLN A 313 -15.12 10.68 -13.51
CA GLN A 313 -14.92 11.29 -14.83
C GLN A 313 -15.94 12.41 -15.13
N THR A 314 -17.17 12.29 -14.64
CA THR A 314 -18.14 13.38 -14.78
C THR A 314 -17.90 14.51 -13.76
N PHE A 315 -17.44 14.20 -12.56
CA PHE A 315 -17.13 15.20 -11.54
C PHE A 315 -15.89 16.03 -11.88
N GLU A 316 -14.91 15.47 -12.58
CA GLU A 316 -13.74 16.18 -13.12
C GLU A 316 -14.10 17.42 -13.95
N LEU A 317 -15.27 17.41 -14.60
CA LEU A 317 -15.75 18.55 -15.39
C LEU A 317 -16.20 19.72 -14.52
N THR A 318 -16.46 19.50 -13.23
CA THR A 318 -17.00 20.52 -12.32
C THR A 318 -15.90 21.47 -11.84
N PRO A 319 -16.22 22.76 -11.61
CA PRO A 319 -15.28 23.69 -10.98
C PRO A 319 -14.77 23.21 -9.62
N LEU A 320 -15.60 22.45 -8.89
CA LEU A 320 -15.27 21.93 -7.57
C LEU A 320 -14.12 20.89 -7.62
N PHE A 321 -13.98 20.14 -8.72
CA PHE A 321 -12.82 19.26 -8.90
C PHE A 321 -11.53 20.07 -9.02
N THR A 322 -11.55 21.16 -9.79
CA THR A 322 -10.39 22.06 -9.92
C THR A 322 -10.04 22.71 -8.57
N GLU A 323 -11.05 23.14 -7.80
CA GLU A 323 -10.84 23.64 -6.44
C GLU A 323 -10.25 22.56 -5.50
N ALA A 324 -10.73 21.32 -5.58
CA ALA A 324 -10.23 20.21 -4.78
C ALA A 324 -8.78 19.87 -5.12
N PHE A 325 -8.43 19.89 -6.40
CA PHE A 325 -7.08 19.65 -6.88
C PHE A 325 -6.08 20.71 -6.37
N GLU A 326 -6.43 22.00 -6.46
CA GLU A 326 -5.60 23.07 -5.88
C GLU A 326 -5.56 23.04 -4.34
N TYR A 327 -6.65 22.61 -3.70
CA TYR A 327 -6.67 22.38 -2.26
C TYR A 327 -5.68 21.29 -1.84
N ILE A 328 -5.63 20.16 -2.56
CA ILE A 328 -4.66 19.08 -2.32
C ILE A 328 -3.24 19.62 -2.47
N LYS A 329 -2.94 20.31 -3.56
CA LYS A 329 -1.59 20.88 -3.81
C LYS A 329 -1.12 21.79 -2.68
N THR A 330 -2.06 22.47 -2.02
CA THR A 330 -1.77 23.36 -0.90
C THR A 330 -1.65 22.62 0.43
N ASN A 331 -2.42 21.53 0.64
CA ASN A 331 -2.62 20.90 1.94
C ASN A 331 -2.09 19.45 2.04
N ALA A 332 -1.43 18.96 0.99
CA ALA A 332 -0.80 17.65 0.97
C ALA A 332 0.71 17.76 0.82
N LYS A 333 1.44 16.91 1.52
CA LYS A 333 2.86 16.69 1.29
C LYS A 333 3.09 15.29 0.74
N ARG A 334 3.68 15.20 -0.46
CA ARG A 334 4.06 13.93 -1.07
C ARG A 334 5.35 13.38 -0.46
N VAL A 335 5.35 12.09 -0.14
CA VAL A 335 6.49 11.29 0.29
C VAL A 335 6.49 10.00 -0.51
N ASP A 336 7.56 9.74 -1.26
CA ASP A 336 7.62 8.61 -2.19
C ASP A 336 8.36 7.44 -1.57
N ILE A 337 7.72 6.33 -1.24
CA ILE A 337 8.37 5.14 -0.67
C ILE A 337 8.65 4.12 -1.78
N GLN A 338 9.91 4.01 -2.18
CA GLN A 338 10.43 2.92 -2.97
C GLN A 338 10.60 1.68 -2.11
N GLN A 339 9.93 0.58 -2.42
CA GLN A 339 10.27 -0.71 -1.82
C GLN A 339 11.61 -1.19 -2.41
N TYR A 340 12.62 -1.51 -1.58
CA TYR A 340 13.91 -2.03 -2.07
C TYR A 340 13.65 -3.19 -3.01
N LEU A 341 14.45 -3.29 -4.09
CA LEU A 341 14.37 -4.31 -5.14
C LEU A 341 13.79 -5.59 -4.59
N ASP A 342 12.48 -5.62 -4.71
CA ASP A 342 11.68 -6.66 -4.17
C ASP A 342 11.80 -7.76 -5.20
N THR A 343 12.75 -8.68 -5.02
CA THR A 343 12.96 -9.76 -5.99
C THR A 343 11.78 -10.72 -6.09
N ARG A 344 10.70 -10.47 -5.32
CA ARG A 344 9.36 -10.97 -5.64
C ARG A 344 8.93 -10.53 -7.04
N ALA A 345 9.37 -9.39 -7.56
CA ALA A 345 9.13 -8.91 -8.91
C ALA A 345 10.47 -8.74 -9.64
N ALA A 346 10.68 -9.45 -10.75
CA ALA A 346 11.97 -9.43 -11.42
C ALA A 346 12.35 -8.03 -11.94
N GLY A 347 13.38 -7.42 -11.35
CA GLY A 347 13.92 -6.12 -11.78
C GLY A 347 12.90 -4.97 -11.76
N GLY A 348 11.78 -5.14 -11.05
CA GLY A 348 10.74 -4.16 -10.86
C GLY A 348 10.99 -3.29 -9.63
N PHE A 349 10.38 -2.11 -9.60
CA PHE A 349 10.28 -1.29 -8.41
C PHE A 349 8.81 -1.06 -8.08
N GLN A 350 8.46 -1.14 -6.80
CA GLN A 350 7.23 -0.55 -6.32
C GLN A 350 7.57 0.82 -5.77
N MET A 351 6.94 1.85 -6.32
CA MET A 351 6.92 3.18 -5.73
C MET A 351 5.54 3.39 -5.11
N SER A 352 5.51 3.75 -3.84
CA SER A 352 4.29 4.17 -3.16
C SER A 352 4.36 5.68 -2.92
N HIS A 353 3.65 6.45 -3.74
CA HIS A 353 3.51 7.89 -3.60
C HIS A 353 2.50 8.19 -2.49
N THR A 354 2.98 8.46 -1.29
CA THR A 354 2.12 8.75 -0.15
C THR A 354 1.89 10.25 0.00
N PHE A 355 0.63 10.67 -0.04
CA PHE A 355 0.21 12.03 0.27
C PHE A 355 -0.17 12.13 1.74
N ILE A 356 0.64 12.87 2.51
CA ILE A 356 0.34 13.26 3.88
C ILE A 356 -0.63 14.44 3.82
N ILE A 357 -1.91 14.18 4.08
CA ILE A 357 -2.99 15.16 4.00
C ILE A 357 -3.10 15.89 5.34
N THR A 358 -2.54 17.10 5.41
CA THR A 358 -2.52 17.93 6.64
C THR A 358 -3.91 18.45 7.02
N GLN A 359 -4.76 18.66 6.03
CA GLN A 359 -6.16 19.00 6.22
C GLN A 359 -7.04 17.99 5.46
N PRO A 360 -7.75 17.09 6.16
CA PRO A 360 -8.49 16.00 5.53
C PRO A 360 -9.50 16.48 4.49
N LEU A 361 -9.43 15.90 3.29
CA LEU A 361 -10.24 16.30 2.14
C LEU A 361 -11.73 16.04 2.36
N GLU A 362 -12.08 15.03 3.16
CA GLU A 362 -13.47 14.71 3.52
C GLU A 362 -14.13 15.88 4.29
N LYS A 363 -13.38 16.56 5.16
CA LYS A 363 -13.89 17.71 5.89
C LYS A 363 -14.15 18.89 4.95
N TRP A 364 -13.21 19.13 4.03
CA TRP A 364 -13.34 20.19 3.04
C TRP A 364 -14.55 19.94 2.11
N PHE A 365 -14.72 18.72 1.60
CA PHE A 365 -15.89 18.38 0.80
C PHE A 365 -17.19 18.47 1.59
N LYS A 366 -17.20 18.07 2.87
CA LYS A 366 -18.40 18.19 3.73
C LYS A 366 -18.89 19.64 3.82
N GLU A 367 -17.97 20.60 3.91
CA GLU A 367 -18.29 22.02 3.92
C GLU A 367 -18.86 22.48 2.57
N LYS A 368 -18.28 22.01 1.46
CA LYS A 368 -18.72 22.36 0.09
C LYS A 368 -20.10 21.80 -0.26
N PHE A 369 -20.42 20.60 0.22
CA PHE A 369 -21.72 19.96 0.01
C PHE A 369 -22.77 20.32 1.08
N LYS A 370 -22.51 21.33 1.92
CA LYS A 370 -23.45 21.82 2.96
C LYS A 370 -23.94 20.75 3.93
N GLY A 371 -23.09 19.80 4.32
CA GLY A 371 -23.36 18.89 5.43
C GLY A 371 -24.44 17.83 5.19
N VAL A 372 -24.57 17.29 3.96
CA VAL A 372 -25.30 16.03 3.74
C VAL A 372 -24.59 14.90 4.51
N ASP A 373 -25.03 14.68 5.75
CA ASP A 373 -24.49 13.66 6.67
C ASP A 373 -25.06 12.27 6.35
N GLY A 374 -24.21 11.24 6.40
CA GLY A 374 -24.64 9.83 6.37
C GLY A 374 -24.35 9.04 5.10
N GLU A 375 -23.73 9.64 4.08
CA GLU A 375 -23.53 9.00 2.76
C GLU A 375 -22.07 9.02 2.26
N PHE A 376 -21.10 9.04 3.17
CA PHE A 376 -19.73 8.64 2.82
C PHE A 376 -19.69 7.11 2.94
N GLY A 377 -20.25 6.46 1.92
CA GLY A 377 -20.19 5.02 1.77
C GLY A 377 -18.85 4.64 1.15
N ASP A 378 -18.18 3.68 1.76
CA ASP A 378 -17.01 3.03 1.21
C ASP A 378 -17.50 1.87 0.35
N ASP A 379 -17.56 2.06 -0.97
CA ASP A 379 -18.00 0.99 -1.88
C ASP A 379 -16.91 -0.09 -2.06
N ILE A 380 -15.68 0.15 -1.57
CA ILE A 380 -14.50 -0.64 -1.92
C ILE A 380 -13.85 -1.33 -0.71
N SER A 381 -13.98 -0.85 0.53
CA SER A 381 -13.27 -1.46 1.66
C SER A 381 -14.11 -2.47 2.47
N GLY A 382 -13.97 -3.75 2.10
CA GLY A 382 -14.38 -4.89 2.95
C GLY A 382 -13.46 -5.14 4.15
N SER A 383 -12.57 -4.20 4.49
CA SER A 383 -11.61 -4.33 5.58
C SER A 383 -12.00 -3.44 6.76
N GLU A 384 -12.27 -4.04 7.93
CA GLU A 384 -12.44 -3.27 9.16
C GLU A 384 -11.26 -2.30 9.34
N THR A 385 -11.53 -1.02 9.62
CA THR A 385 -10.49 0.00 9.84
C THR A 385 -10.13 0.06 11.32
N GLU A 386 -8.84 0.01 11.65
CA GLU A 386 -8.31 0.31 12.98
C GLU A 386 -7.75 1.74 13.01
N LYS A 387 -7.84 2.42 14.16
CA LYS A 387 -7.27 3.76 14.37
C LYS A 387 -6.21 3.67 15.46
N LEU A 388 -4.95 3.85 15.09
CA LEU A 388 -3.80 3.64 15.98
C LEU A 388 -2.89 4.86 16.00
N THR A 389 -2.33 5.20 17.17
CA THR A 389 -1.19 6.11 17.26
C THR A 389 0.08 5.44 16.73
N LEU A 390 1.13 6.21 16.44
CA LEU A 390 2.40 5.64 15.96
C LEU A 390 3.04 4.71 17.02
N LEU A 391 2.94 5.04 18.32
CA LEU A 391 3.42 4.17 19.40
C LEU A 391 2.65 2.84 19.44
N GLU A 392 1.33 2.88 19.28
CA GLU A 392 0.51 1.66 19.20
C GLU A 392 0.86 0.82 17.97
N CYS A 393 1.14 1.44 16.84
CA CYS A 393 1.64 0.76 15.66
C CYS A 393 2.97 0.06 15.93
N ILE A 394 3.91 0.77 16.55
CA ILE A 394 5.21 0.21 16.91
C ILE A 394 5.03 -0.95 17.88
N ALA A 395 4.13 -0.87 18.86
CA ALA A 395 3.87 -1.97 19.77
C ALA A 395 3.30 -3.24 19.07
N LYS A 396 2.63 -3.05 17.92
CA LYS A 396 2.06 -4.13 17.09
C LYS A 396 2.84 -4.35 15.78
N PHE A 397 4.10 -3.92 15.69
CA PHE A 397 4.84 -3.87 14.42
C PHE A 397 4.99 -5.22 13.69
N ARG A 398 4.82 -6.35 14.39
CA ARG A 398 4.82 -7.70 13.80
C ARG A 398 3.61 -7.97 12.91
N THR A 399 2.50 -7.26 13.12
CA THR A 399 1.27 -7.43 12.33
C THR A 399 1.08 -6.30 11.33
N ILE A 400 1.90 -5.25 11.36
CA ILE A 400 1.79 -4.08 10.48
C ILE A 400 2.80 -4.21 9.34
N LYS A 401 2.37 -3.85 8.12
CA LYS A 401 3.27 -3.83 6.97
C LYS A 401 4.42 -2.85 7.23
N PHE A 402 5.62 -3.26 6.84
CA PHE A 402 6.83 -2.46 7.02
C PHE A 402 6.68 -1.02 6.47
N SER A 403 6.16 -0.86 5.24
CA SER A 403 6.01 0.46 4.60
C SER A 403 5.08 1.37 5.38
N HIS A 404 4.03 0.82 5.99
CA HIS A 404 3.01 1.58 6.71
C HIS A 404 3.55 2.22 7.99
N LEU A 405 4.51 1.57 8.65
CA LEU A 405 5.17 2.15 9.82
C LEU A 405 6.02 3.37 9.44
N LEU A 406 6.72 3.31 8.31
CA LEU A 406 7.49 4.43 7.78
C LEU A 406 6.60 5.57 7.27
N ILE A 407 5.49 5.24 6.60
CA ILE A 407 4.46 6.22 6.22
C ILE A 407 3.94 6.96 7.46
N GLY A 408 3.58 6.20 8.50
CA GLY A 408 3.09 6.78 9.76
C GLY A 408 4.10 7.70 10.43
N LEU A 409 5.39 7.31 10.45
CA LEU A 409 6.48 8.16 10.94
C LEU A 409 6.66 9.43 10.11
N ALA A 410 6.61 9.34 8.78
CA ALA A 410 6.70 10.51 7.91
C ALA A 410 5.53 11.48 8.17
N ALA A 411 4.32 10.96 8.30
CA ALA A 411 3.13 11.75 8.63
C ALA A 411 3.25 12.42 10.00
N TYR A 412 3.68 11.68 11.04
CA TYR A 412 3.90 12.25 12.37
C TYR A 412 4.90 13.41 12.34
N ASN A 413 6.02 13.23 11.66
CA ASN A 413 7.03 14.27 11.55
C ASN A 413 6.48 15.52 10.88
N GLU A 414 5.72 15.38 9.79
CA GLU A 414 5.11 16.52 9.10
C GLU A 414 4.11 17.27 9.97
N PHE A 415 3.22 16.54 10.64
CA PHE A 415 2.19 17.12 11.50
C PHE A 415 2.77 17.75 12.78
N LEU A 416 3.89 17.26 13.28
CA LEU A 416 4.62 17.89 14.37
C LEU A 416 5.38 19.15 13.89
N ASP A 417 6.00 19.10 12.70
CA ASP A 417 6.74 20.24 12.13
C ASP A 417 5.84 21.43 11.81
N ASN A 418 4.60 21.17 11.40
CA ASN A 418 3.63 22.22 11.10
C ASN A 418 2.73 22.61 12.31
N ASN A 419 3.01 22.07 13.50
CA ASN A 419 2.24 22.27 14.74
C ASN A 419 0.76 21.85 14.68
N SER A 420 0.35 21.06 13.69
CA SER A 420 -1.01 20.49 13.61
C SER A 420 -1.22 19.36 14.61
N LEU A 421 -0.12 18.81 15.13
CA LEU A 421 -0.10 17.84 16.20
C LEU A 421 0.71 18.38 17.37
N GLN A 422 0.12 18.33 18.56
CA GLN A 422 0.80 18.76 19.78
C GLN A 422 1.44 17.54 20.42
N ILE A 423 2.72 17.63 20.80
CA ILE A 423 3.43 16.46 21.30
C ILE A 423 2.77 15.89 22.57
N ASP A 424 2.31 16.76 23.46
CA ASP A 424 1.60 16.40 24.69
C ASP A 424 0.27 15.65 24.44
N SER A 425 -0.27 15.74 23.21
CA SER A 425 -1.51 15.06 22.82
C SER A 425 -1.30 13.67 22.23
N VAL A 426 -0.06 13.34 21.84
CA VAL A 426 0.26 12.09 21.14
C VAL A 426 1.33 11.26 21.79
N TRP A 427 2.12 11.87 22.68
CA TRP A 427 3.09 11.15 23.48
C TRP A 427 2.44 10.64 24.75
N ASP A 428 2.30 9.33 24.85
CA ASP A 428 1.85 8.65 26.05
C ASP A 428 2.97 7.74 26.57
N ASN A 429 3.39 7.95 27.82
CA ASN A 429 4.48 7.19 28.43
C ASN A 429 4.15 5.69 28.54
N GLY A 430 2.87 5.34 28.73
CA GLY A 430 2.42 3.95 28.76
C GLY A 430 2.54 3.28 27.40
N GLN A 431 2.10 3.94 26.34
CA GLN A 431 2.24 3.49 24.95
C GLN A 431 3.70 3.43 24.53
N PHE A 432 4.53 4.40 24.95
CA PHE A 432 5.97 4.41 24.69
C PHE A 432 6.65 3.20 25.35
N ASP A 433 6.35 2.93 26.62
CA ASP A 433 6.88 1.76 27.32
C ASP A 433 6.41 0.46 26.68
N ALA A 434 5.16 0.38 26.23
CA ALA A 434 4.65 -0.78 25.50
C ALA A 434 5.40 -1.01 24.19
N ALA A 435 5.60 0.04 23.39
CA ALA A 435 6.37 0.01 22.15
C ALA A 435 7.82 -0.44 22.39
N ARG A 436 8.49 0.16 23.39
CA ARG A 436 9.85 -0.19 23.80
C ARG A 436 9.96 -1.66 24.20
N LYS A 437 9.05 -2.13 25.05
CA LYS A 437 9.01 -3.54 25.51
C LYS A 437 8.76 -4.51 24.36
N ALA A 438 7.87 -4.18 23.42
CA ALA A 438 7.61 -5.00 22.25
C ALA A 438 8.87 -5.17 21.40
N ILE A 439 9.58 -4.07 21.09
CA ILE A 439 10.84 -4.10 20.34
C ILE A 439 11.89 -4.94 21.06
N VAL A 440 12.13 -4.68 22.35
CA VAL A 440 13.15 -5.42 23.13
C VAL A 440 12.80 -6.90 23.22
N SER A 441 11.53 -7.23 23.45
CA SER A 441 11.07 -8.62 23.56
C SER A 441 11.20 -9.37 22.23
N GLU A 442 10.86 -8.75 21.10
CA GLU A 442 11.00 -9.39 19.78
C GLU A 442 12.46 -9.52 19.36
N ALA A 443 13.29 -8.50 19.62
CA ALA A 443 14.72 -8.57 19.33
C ALA A 443 15.42 -9.65 20.15
N ALA A 444 15.06 -9.81 21.44
CA ALA A 444 15.66 -10.82 22.31
C ALA A 444 15.44 -12.26 21.80
N LYS A 445 14.30 -12.54 21.15
CA LYS A 445 14.01 -13.85 20.54
C LYS A 445 14.99 -14.23 19.42
N LEU A 446 15.65 -13.24 18.81
CA LEU A 446 16.58 -13.41 17.70
C LEU A 446 18.05 -13.46 18.14
N LEU A 447 18.33 -13.34 19.45
CA LEU A 447 19.69 -13.42 20.00
C LEU A 447 20.13 -14.85 20.38
N HIS A 448 19.21 -15.81 20.29
CA HIS A 448 19.35 -17.17 20.78
C HIS A 448 19.65 -18.17 19.68
#